data_AF-A0A812RN69-F1
#
_entry.id   AF-A0A812RN69-F1
#
_cell.length_a   1.000
_cell.length_b   1.000
_cell.length_c   1.000
_cell.angle_alpha   90.00
_cell.angle_beta   90.00
_cell.angle_gamma   90.00
#
_symmetry.space_group_name_H-M   'P 1'
#
loop_
_entity.id
_entity.type
_entity.pdbx_description
1 polymer ?
#
loop_
_entity_poly.entity_id
_entity_poly.type
_entity_poly.pdbx_seq_one_letter_code
_entity_poly.pdbx_strand_id
1 'polypeptide(L)'
;MVPFRSKQASNWEFYLLSTCVLQHQHSCAGRVFLENVHAELYSELGLLLVFLGAVLAFQFLYYEVAMLKNPSGRSLGLQLFVALASSSFLGLGLFFLYAWAGLYS
;
A
#
# COMPACT_ATOMS: atom_id res chain seq x y z
N MET A 1 -38.36 1.18 -31.26
CA MET A 1 -36.91 0.95 -31.35
C MET A 1 -36.23 1.84 -30.32
N VAL A 2 -35.64 1.25 -29.28
CA VAL A 2 -34.97 1.96 -28.17
C VAL A 2 -33.46 1.99 -28.47
N PRO A 3 -32.78 3.15 -28.47
CA PRO A 3 -31.33 3.18 -28.51
C PRO A 3 -30.77 3.12 -27.07
N PHE A 4 -29.91 2.14 -26.85
CA PHE A 4 -29.27 1.76 -25.59
C PHE A 4 -27.83 2.34 -25.60
N ARG A 5 -27.62 3.61 -25.22
CA ARG A 5 -26.24 4.17 -25.14
C ARG A 5 -26.14 5.45 -24.30
N SER A 6 -26.11 5.35 -22.97
CA SER A 6 -25.71 6.51 -22.14
C SER A 6 -25.16 6.20 -20.73
N LYS A 7 -25.09 4.93 -20.29
CA LYS A 7 -24.80 4.63 -18.89
C LYS A 7 -23.33 4.35 -18.51
N GLN A 8 -22.40 4.35 -19.47
CA GLN A 8 -21.01 3.89 -19.23
C GLN A 8 -19.94 4.98 -19.21
N ALA A 9 -20.28 6.25 -19.51
CA ALA A 9 -19.32 7.36 -19.49
C ALA A 9 -19.21 8.06 -18.11
N SER A 10 -20.26 7.99 -17.29
CA SER A 10 -20.34 8.71 -16.00
C SER A 10 -19.50 8.12 -14.87
N ASN A 11 -19.09 6.84 -14.96
CA ASN A 11 -18.39 6.18 -13.86
C ASN A 11 -16.92 6.61 -13.77
N TRP A 12 -16.25 6.79 -14.90
CA TRP A 12 -14.82 7.09 -14.95
C TRP A 12 -14.48 8.47 -14.40
N GLU A 13 -15.35 9.47 -14.62
CA GLU A 13 -15.17 10.81 -14.07
C GLU A 13 -15.36 10.84 -12.55
N PHE A 14 -16.26 10.00 -12.01
CA PHE A 14 -16.38 9.82 -10.56
C PHE A 14 -15.14 9.18 -9.95
N TYR A 15 -14.55 8.16 -10.60
CA TYR A 15 -13.29 7.59 -10.12
C TYR A 15 -12.14 8.61 -10.17
N LEU A 16 -12.03 9.39 -11.26
CA LEU A 16 -10.99 10.41 -11.41
C LEU A 16 -11.14 11.56 -10.40
N LEU A 17 -12.36 12.07 -10.19
CA LEU A 17 -12.65 13.10 -9.19
C LEU A 17 -12.43 12.60 -7.76
N SER A 18 -12.81 11.34 -7.48
CA SER A 18 -12.62 10.73 -6.16
C SER A 18 -11.13 10.48 -5.86
N THR A 19 -10.33 10.07 -6.86
CA THR A 19 -8.87 10.02 -6.71
C THR A 19 -8.24 11.39 -6.52
N CYS A 20 -8.76 12.45 -7.16
CA CYS A 20 -8.20 13.79 -7.06
C CYS A 20 -8.42 14.40 -5.66
N VAL A 21 -9.60 14.23 -5.07
CA VAL A 21 -9.91 14.67 -3.70
C VAL A 21 -9.13 13.88 -2.66
N LEU A 22 -8.99 12.56 -2.83
CA LEU A 22 -8.18 11.75 -1.93
C LEU A 22 -6.70 12.10 -2.01
N GLN A 23 -6.16 12.31 -3.21
CA GLN A 23 -4.74 12.69 -3.36
C GLN A 23 -4.45 14.04 -2.67
N HIS A 24 -5.35 15.01 -2.79
CA HIS A 24 -5.16 16.36 -2.23
C HIS A 24 -5.32 16.41 -0.70
N GLN A 25 -6.18 15.57 -0.10
CA GLN A 25 -6.33 15.50 1.36
C GLN A 25 -5.12 14.85 2.04
N HIS A 26 -4.53 13.83 1.41
CA HIS A 26 -3.31 13.18 1.92
C HIS A 26 -2.09 14.12 1.89
N SER A 27 -2.03 15.05 0.92
CA SER A 27 -0.95 16.03 0.83
C SER A 27 -0.94 17.05 1.97
N CYS A 28 -2.10 17.51 2.47
CA CYS A 28 -2.14 18.49 3.55
C CYS A 28 -1.84 17.88 4.93
N ALA A 29 -2.38 16.70 5.23
CA ALA A 29 -2.13 16.03 6.51
C ALA A 29 -0.70 15.48 6.62
N GLY A 30 -0.15 14.98 5.50
CA GLY A 30 1.23 14.49 5.45
C GLY A 30 2.26 15.58 5.71
N ARG A 31 2.05 16.79 5.15
CA ARG A 31 2.94 17.95 5.32
C ARG A 31 3.14 18.36 6.79
N VAL A 32 2.08 18.40 7.59
CA VAL A 32 2.14 18.79 9.02
C VAL A 32 2.89 17.75 9.86
N PHE A 33 2.78 16.47 9.52
CA PHE A 33 3.56 15.40 10.16
C PHE A 33 5.02 15.40 9.71
N LEU A 34 5.28 15.78 8.46
CA LEU A 34 6.61 15.84 7.87
C LEU A 34 7.47 17.00 8.39
N GLU A 35 6.84 18.12 8.75
CA GLU A 35 7.54 19.28 9.31
C GLU A 35 8.15 19.00 10.71
N ASN A 36 7.63 18.00 11.42
CA ASN A 36 8.06 17.65 12.78
C ASN A 36 9.15 16.57 12.85
N VAL A 37 9.49 15.90 11.74
CA VAL A 37 10.48 14.80 11.76
C VAL A 37 11.61 15.09 10.77
N HIS A 38 12.86 14.89 11.22
CA HIS A 38 14.06 15.20 10.45
C HIS A 38 14.10 14.42 9.12
N ALA A 39 14.20 15.16 8.01
CA ALA A 39 14.18 14.63 6.65
C ALA A 39 15.22 13.53 6.37
N GLU A 40 16.35 13.58 7.07
CA GLU A 40 17.46 12.64 6.91
C GLU A 40 17.12 11.24 7.43
N LEU A 41 16.26 11.12 8.45
CA LEU A 41 15.92 9.85 9.09
C LEU A 41 14.89 9.03 8.31
N TYR A 42 14.10 9.65 7.42
CA TYR A 42 13.04 8.96 6.69
C TYR A 42 13.55 7.92 5.70
N SER A 43 14.71 8.18 5.11
CA SER A 43 15.31 7.27 4.13
C SER A 43 15.68 5.93 4.78
N GLU A 44 16.42 5.98 5.88
CA GLU A 44 16.86 4.84 6.68
C GLU A 44 15.66 4.07 7.26
N LEU A 45 14.70 4.77 7.87
CA LEU A 45 13.48 4.15 8.42
C LEU A 45 12.61 3.51 7.33
N GLY A 46 12.42 4.21 6.21
CA GLY A 46 11.65 3.72 5.07
C GLY A 46 12.29 2.47 4.48
N LEU A 47 13.61 2.49 4.24
CA LEU A 47 14.37 1.33 3.75
C LEU A 47 14.27 0.14 4.71
N LEU A 48 14.45 0.35 6.01
CA LEU A 48 14.36 -0.71 7.01
C LEU A 48 12.97 -1.35 7.03
N LEU A 49 11.91 -0.53 7.03
CA LEU A 49 10.52 -1.00 7.04
C LEU A 49 10.16 -1.73 5.74
N VAL A 50 10.58 -1.22 4.59
CA VAL A 50 10.35 -1.88 3.28
C VAL A 50 11.11 -3.20 3.24
N PHE A 51 12.37 -3.22 3.67
CA PHE A 51 13.18 -4.43 3.69
C PHE A 51 12.54 -5.52 4.57
N LEU A 52 12.16 -5.16 5.80
CA LEU A 52 11.52 -6.08 6.74
C LEU A 52 10.17 -6.58 6.19
N GLY A 53 9.35 -5.67 5.69
CA GLY A 53 8.06 -5.99 5.08
C GLY A 53 8.19 -6.90 3.85
N ALA A 54 9.19 -6.68 3.01
CA ALA A 54 9.48 -7.48 1.83
C ALA A 54 9.96 -8.90 2.20
N VAL A 55 10.82 -9.05 3.21
CA VAL A 55 11.23 -10.38 3.72
C VAL A 55 10.03 -11.18 4.20
N LEU A 56 9.13 -10.56 4.97
CA LEU A 56 7.90 -11.21 5.42
C LEU A 56 6.96 -11.56 4.26
N ALA A 57 6.81 -10.66 3.28
CA ALA A 57 6.00 -10.90 2.08
C ALA A 57 6.55 -12.08 1.26
N PHE A 58 7.88 -12.14 1.11
CA PHE A 58 8.54 -13.21 0.37
C PHE A 58 8.39 -14.56 1.09
N GLN A 59 8.50 -14.57 2.42
CA GLN A 59 8.27 -15.76 3.23
C GLN A 59 6.83 -16.26 3.10
N PHE A 60 5.86 -15.35 3.09
CA PHE A 60 4.45 -15.69 2.86
C PHE A 60 4.22 -16.27 1.47
N LEU A 61 4.76 -15.63 0.41
CA LEU A 61 4.66 -16.12 -0.96
C LEU A 61 5.32 -17.49 -1.13
N TYR A 62 6.51 -17.68 -0.55
CA TYR A 62 7.22 -18.96 -0.58
C TYR A 62 6.38 -20.06 0.09
N TYR A 63 5.78 -19.76 1.24
CA TYR A 63 4.91 -20.70 1.93
C TYR A 63 3.64 -21.03 1.14
N GLU A 64 2.98 -20.04 0.52
CA GLU A 64 1.82 -20.26 -0.37
C GLU A 64 2.18 -21.14 -1.57
N VAL A 65 3.31 -20.87 -2.25
CA VAL A 65 3.78 -21.66 -3.39
C VAL A 65 4.12 -23.11 -2.98
N ALA A 66 4.73 -23.30 -1.82
CA ALA A 66 5.02 -24.63 -1.28
C ALA A 66 3.73 -25.37 -0.88
N MET A 67 2.74 -24.68 -0.31
CA MET A 67 1.45 -25.25 0.08
C MET A 67 0.54 -25.55 -1.11
N LEU A 68 0.72 -24.87 -2.25
CA LEU A 68 0.04 -25.19 -3.51
C LEU A 68 0.32 -26.64 -3.96
N LYS A 69 1.46 -27.20 -3.55
CA LYS A 69 1.82 -28.61 -3.82
C LYS A 69 1.24 -29.61 -2.83
N ASN A 70 0.82 -29.20 -1.62
CA ASN A 70 0.29 -30.11 -0.59
C ASN A 70 -0.71 -29.39 0.33
N PRO A 71 -2.04 -29.53 0.11
CA PRO A 71 -3.07 -28.74 0.80
C PRO A 71 -3.44 -29.22 2.22
N SER A 72 -2.83 -30.31 2.72
CA SER A 72 -3.35 -31.11 3.83
C SER A 72 -3.20 -30.52 5.24
N GLY A 73 -2.54 -29.36 5.41
CA GLY A 73 -2.17 -28.81 6.73
C GLY A 73 -2.21 -27.28 6.82
N ARG A 74 -3.14 -26.63 6.13
CA ARG A 74 -3.15 -25.17 5.98
C ARG A 74 -3.69 -24.45 7.22
N SER A 75 -2.84 -23.66 7.90
CA SER A 75 -3.26 -22.74 8.97
C SER A 75 -3.48 -21.31 8.42
N LEU A 76 -4.69 -21.08 7.87
CA LEU A 76 -5.07 -19.80 7.26
C LEU A 76 -4.93 -18.58 8.19
N GLY A 77 -5.10 -18.77 9.50
CA GLY A 77 -5.04 -17.68 10.47
C GLY A 77 -3.64 -17.04 10.60
N LEU A 78 -2.59 -17.85 10.69
CA LEU A 78 -1.22 -17.34 10.75
C LEU A 78 -0.80 -16.66 9.45
N GLN A 79 -1.24 -17.21 8.31
CA GLN A 79 -1.05 -16.62 6.99
C GLN A 79 -1.65 -15.22 6.86
N LEU A 80 -2.90 -15.05 7.30
CA LEU A 80 -3.58 -13.74 7.31
C LEU A 80 -2.86 -12.74 8.23
N PHE A 81 -2.42 -13.19 9.41
CA PHE A 81 -1.69 -12.33 10.34
C PHE A 81 -0.36 -11.86 9.76
N VAL A 82 0.43 -12.76 9.15
CA VAL A 82 1.71 -12.41 8.51
C VAL A 82 1.49 -11.50 7.31
N ALA A 83 0.45 -11.72 6.51
CA ALA A 83 0.11 -10.86 5.38
C ALA A 83 -0.31 -9.45 5.84
N LEU A 84 -1.11 -9.33 6.89
CA LEU A 84 -1.51 -8.04 7.48
C LEU A 84 -0.31 -7.29 8.07
N ALA A 85 0.56 -7.99 8.80
CA ALA A 85 1.79 -7.41 9.35
C ALA A 85 2.70 -6.91 8.21
N SER A 86 2.97 -7.75 7.21
CA SER A 86 3.80 -7.41 6.05
C SER A 86 3.23 -6.21 5.27
N SER A 87 1.92 -6.19 5.02
CA SER A 87 1.23 -5.08 4.35
C SER A 87 1.37 -3.77 5.13
N SER A 88 1.26 -3.82 6.46
CA SER A 88 1.42 -2.63 7.31
C SER A 88 2.85 -2.09 7.27
N PHE A 89 3.85 -2.97 7.37
CA PHE A 89 5.27 -2.58 7.29
C PHE A 89 5.64 -2.02 5.91
N LEU A 90 5.20 -2.67 4.83
CA LEU A 90 5.43 -2.17 3.47
C LEU A 90 4.73 -0.84 3.22
N GLY A 91 3.47 -0.69 3.65
CA GLY A 91 2.70 0.55 3.47
C GLY A 91 3.34 1.73 4.18
N LEU A 92 3.74 1.57 5.45
CA LEU A 92 4.45 2.60 6.20
C LEU A 92 5.84 2.88 5.63
N GLY A 93 6.59 1.85 5.25
CA GLY A 93 7.90 2.01 4.61
C GLY A 93 7.84 2.79 3.30
N LEU A 94 6.88 2.45 2.42
CA LEU A 94 6.61 3.17 1.18
C LEU A 94 6.20 4.63 1.43
N PHE A 95 5.36 4.87 2.45
CA PHE A 95 4.97 6.23 2.83
C PHE A 95 6.19 7.07 3.21
N PHE A 96 7.09 6.55 4.05
CA PHE A 96 8.35 7.23 4.40
C PHE A 96 9.27 7.42 3.20
N LEU A 97 9.31 6.45 2.27
CA LEU A 97 10.13 6.55 1.07
C LEU A 97 9.62 7.61 0.09
N TYR A 98 8.30 7.74 -0.06
CA TYR A 98 7.67 8.79 -0.86
C TYR A 98 7.81 10.18 -0.21
N ALA A 99 7.75 10.24 1.13
CA ALA A 99 8.07 11.43 1.89
C ALA A 99 9.52 11.89 1.66
N TRP A 100 10.47 10.95 1.69
CA TRP A 100 11.87 11.22 1.38
C TRP A 100 12.10 11.63 -0.08
N ALA A 101 11.38 11.02 -1.03
CA ALA A 101 11.48 11.33 -2.46
C ALA A 101 10.97 12.75 -2.84
N GLY A 102 10.50 13.54 -1.87
CA GLY A 102 10.03 14.91 -2.12
C GLY A 102 8.66 14.98 -2.78
N LEU A 103 7.88 13.90 -2.82
CA LEU A 103 6.49 13.98 -3.31
C LEU A 103 5.58 14.82 -2.41
N TYR A 104 6.03 15.06 -1.17
CA TYR A 104 5.31 15.86 -0.17
C TYR A 104 6.00 17.21 0.13
N SER A 105 7.09 17.56 -0.56
CA SER A 105 7.73 18.89 -0.47
C SER A 105 6.92 19.97 -1.18
#